data_AF-A0A949XGQ7-F1
#
_entry.id   AF-A0A949XGQ7-F1
#
_cell.length_a   1.000
_cell.length_b   1.000
_cell.length_c   1.000
_cell.angle_alpha   90.00
_cell.angle_beta   90.00
_cell.angle_gamma   90.00
#
_symmetry.space_group_name_H-M   'P 1'
#
loop_
_entity.id
_entity.type
_entity.pdbx_description
1 polymer ?
#
loop_
_entity_poly.entity_id
_entity_poly.type
_entity_poly.pdbx_seq_one_letter_code
_entity_poly.pdbx_strand_id
1 'polypeptide(L)' 'MPSTFEQQQEALRDCQDAALAWWESHRPAAWNVRRHLDNPKINTGSTAEAFLAESIAAAVEIGAL' A
#
# COMPACT_ATOMS: atom_id res chain seq x y z
N MET A 1 -20.00 -23.32 2.44
CA MET A 1 -18.76 -22.90 3.11
C MET A 1 -17.78 -22.53 2.01
N PRO A 2 -17.24 -21.30 1.98
CA PRO A 2 -16.20 -20.96 1.02
C PRO A 2 -15.02 -21.92 1.19
N SER A 3 -14.40 -22.29 0.07
CA SER A 3 -13.20 -23.12 0.07
C SER A 3 -12.04 -22.38 0.70
N THR A 4 -11.07 -23.11 1.26
CA THR A 4 -9.85 -22.51 1.84
C THR A 4 -9.14 -21.57 0.87
N PHE A 5 -9.20 -21.86 -0.43
CA PHE A 5 -8.60 -21.03 -1.47
C PHE A 5 -9.32 -19.69 -1.65
N GLU A 6 -10.66 -19.69 -1.69
CA GLU A 6 -11.46 -18.45 -1.78
C GLU A 6 -11.22 -17.57 -0.54
N GLN A 7 -11.17 -18.17 0.64
CA GLN A 7 -10.87 -17.45 1.89
C GLN A 7 -9.46 -16.84 1.88
N GLN A 8 -8.48 -17.55 1.32
CA GLN A 8 -7.12 -17.02 1.18
C GLN A 8 -7.04 -15.85 0.19
N GLN A 9 -7.77 -15.93 -0.92
CA GLN A 9 -7.81 -14.85 -1.91
C GLN A 9 -8.49 -13.59 -1.35
N GLU A 10 -9.60 -13.75 -0.62
CA GLU A 10 -10.31 -12.64 0.02
C GLU A 10 -9.43 -11.96 1.07
N ALA A 11 -8.81 -12.74 1.97
CA ALA A 11 -7.90 -12.21 2.98
C ALA A 11 -6.68 -11.50 2.36
N LEU A 12 -6.15 -12.01 1.25
CA LEU A 12 -5.07 -11.35 0.53
C LEU A 12 -5.52 -9.99 -0.03
N ARG A 13 -6.71 -9.94 -0.62
CA ARG A 13 -7.28 -8.69 -1.16
C ARG A 13 -7.53 -7.66 -0.07
N ASP A 14 -8.10 -8.07 1.07
CA ASP A 14 -8.31 -7.17 2.21
C ASP A 14 -6.98 -6.61 2.73
N CYS A 15 -5.94 -7.43 2.75
CA CYS A 15 -4.59 -7.00 3.14
C CYS A 15 -4.00 -5.98 2.15
N GLN A 16 -4.20 -6.20 0.85
CA GLN A 16 -3.78 -5.29 -0.21
C GLN A 16 -4.50 -3.94 -0.12
N ASP A 17 -5.82 -3.95 0.04
CA ASP A 17 -6.64 -2.74 0.18
C ASP A 17 -6.27 -1.96 1.45
N ALA A 18 -6.03 -2.67 2.57
CA ALA A 18 -5.58 -2.05 3.82
C ALA A 18 -4.18 -1.42 3.69
N ALA A 19 -3.25 -2.11 3.00
CA ALA A 19 -1.91 -1.59 2.76
C ALA A 19 -1.95 -0.32 1.88
N LEU A 20 -2.74 -0.33 0.81
CA LEU A 20 -2.92 0.82 -0.06
C LEU A 20 -3.53 2.00 0.70
N ALA A 21 -4.60 1.76 1.46
CA ALA A 21 -5.27 2.81 2.25
C ALA A 21 -4.33 3.41 3.31
N TRP A 22 -3.55 2.57 3.98
CA TRP A 22 -2.52 3.04 4.93
C TRP A 22 -1.46 3.90 4.22
N TRP A 23 -0.97 3.47 3.06
CA TRP A 23 0.02 4.27 2.33
C TRP A 23 -0.58 5.59 1.87
N GLU A 24 -1.78 5.59 1.29
CA GLU A 24 -2.48 6.81 0.89
C GLU A 24 -2.77 7.77 2.05
N SER A 25 -2.98 7.28 3.28
CA SER A 25 -3.19 8.15 4.43
C SER A 25 -1.94 8.97 4.80
N HIS A 26 -0.76 8.55 4.35
CA HIS A 26 0.49 9.30 4.53
C HIS A 26 0.68 10.37 3.44
N ARG A 27 -0.11 10.34 2.36
CA ARG A 27 -0.01 11.30 1.25
C ARG A 27 -0.40 12.71 1.71
N PRO A 28 0.47 13.72 1.52
CA PRO A 28 0.08 15.11 1.75
C PRO A 28 -1.12 15.51 0.89
N ALA A 29 -2.06 16.27 1.45
CA ALA A 29 -3.31 16.63 0.77
C ALA A 29 -3.13 17.33 -0.60
N ALA A 30 -2.03 18.07 -0.77
CA ALA A 30 -1.70 18.77 -2.02
C ALA A 30 -0.99 17.88 -3.06
N TRP A 31 -0.70 16.62 -2.76
CA TRP A 31 0.06 15.73 -3.63
C TRP A 31 -0.87 14.81 -4.41
N ASN A 32 -0.57 14.65 -5.69
CA ASN A 32 -1.14 13.59 -6.51
C ASN A 32 -0.40 12.26 -6.26
N VAL A 33 -0.96 11.18 -6.80
CA VAL A 33 -0.40 9.82 -6.67
C VAL A 33 1.02 9.75 -7.22
N ARG A 34 1.30 10.33 -8.39
CA ARG A 34 2.64 10.27 -9.01
C ARG A 34 3.72 10.88 -8.11
N ARG A 35 3.47 12.06 -7.53
CA ARG A 35 4.40 12.70 -6.60
C ARG A 35 4.59 11.89 -5.33
N HIS A 36 3.54 11.20 -4.88
CA HIS A 36 3.61 10.29 -3.74
C HIS A 36 4.45 9.04 -4.06
N LEU A 37 4.31 8.46 -5.26
CA LEU A 37 5.15 7.37 -5.76
C LEU A 37 6.62 7.77 -5.85
N ASP A 38 6.92 9.01 -6.26
CA ASP A 38 8.29 9.52 -6.29
C ASP A 38 8.88 9.75 -4.87
N ASN A 39 8.05 9.83 -3.85
CA ASN A 39 8.44 10.12 -2.47
C ASN A 39 7.69 9.20 -1.50
N PRO A 40 7.87 7.87 -1.60
CA PRO A 40 6.95 6.91 -1.01
C PRO A 40 7.01 6.91 0.52
N LYS A 41 8.13 7.35 1.11
CA LYS A 41 8.38 7.40 2.56
C LYS A 41 7.89 8.68 3.23
N ILE A 42 7.18 9.55 2.52
CA ILE A 42 6.74 10.82 3.10
C ILE A 42 5.86 10.55 4.32
N ASN A 43 6.03 11.35 5.38
CA ASN A 43 5.28 11.25 6.64
C ASN A 43 5.41 9.92 7.42
N THR A 44 6.26 8.98 7.01
CA THR A 44 6.53 7.78 7.82
C THR A 44 7.35 8.17 9.06
N GLY A 45 7.06 7.56 10.21
CA GLY A 45 7.70 7.83 11.49
C GLY A 45 8.83 6.86 11.86
N SER A 46 8.93 5.70 11.19
CA SER A 46 9.98 4.71 11.46
C SER A 46 10.61 4.12 10.21
N THR A 47 11.79 3.52 10.37
CA THR A 47 12.47 2.79 9.28
C THR A 47 11.63 1.63 8.75
N ALA A 48 10.87 0.94 9.62
CA ALA A 48 9.99 -0.15 9.20
C ALA A 48 8.84 0.36 8.32
N GLU A 49 8.21 1.48 8.69
CA GLU A 49 7.18 2.12 7.88
C GLU A 49 7.73 2.62 6.55
N ALA A 50 8.95 3.17 6.54
CA ALA A 50 9.62 3.58 5.31
C ALA A 50 9.81 2.41 4.33
N PHE A 51 10.27 1.25 4.81
CA PHE A 51 10.41 0.05 3.97
C PHE A 51 9.07 -0.48 3.47
N LEU A 52 8.04 -0.46 4.33
CA LEU A 52 6.68 -0.85 3.94
C LEU A 52 6.15 0.07 2.84
N ALA A 53 6.31 1.38 2.99
CA ALA A 53 5.85 2.37 2.04
C ALA A 53 6.56 2.26 0.68
N GLU A 54 7.87 2.02 0.66
CA GLU A 54 8.62 1.72 -0.57
C GLU A 54 8.09 0.45 -1.26
N SER A 55 7.80 -0.60 -0.49
CA SER A 55 7.29 -1.87 -1.03
C SER A 55 5.89 -1.71 -1.63
N ILE A 56 5.01 -0.96 -0.96
CA ILE A 56 3.67 -0.66 -1.46
C ILE A 56 3.75 0.19 -2.73
N ALA A 57 4.56 1.25 -2.74
CA ALA A 57 4.75 2.08 -3.91
C ALA A 57 5.27 1.28 -5.12
N ALA A 58 6.24 0.38 -4.91
CA ALA A 58 6.74 -0.49 -5.97
C ALA A 58 5.65 -1.43 -6.51
N ALA A 59 4.78 -1.96 -5.65
CA ALA A 59 3.65 -2.80 -6.06
C ALA A 59 2.57 -2.00 -6.82
N VAL A 60 2.28 -0.76 -6.41
CA VAL A 60 1.37 0.15 -7.12
C VAL A 60 1.91 0.51 -8.50
N GLU A 61 3.21 0.81 -8.64
CA GLU A 61 3.83 1.17 -9.92
C GLU A 61 3.69 0.05 -10.97
N ILE A 62 3.68 -1.21 -10.55
CA ILE A 62 3.50 -2.38 -11.43
C ILE A 62 2.04 -2.87 -11.52
N GLY A 63 1.10 -2.21 -10.85
CA GLY A 63 -0.32 -2.58 -10.84
C GLY A 63 -0.65 -3.87 -10.08
N ALA A 64 0.20 -4.25 -9.12
CA ALA A 64 -0.05 -5.37 -8.20
C ALA A 64 -0.86 -4.95 -6.95
N LEU A 65 -0.97 -3.65 -6.71
CA LEU A 65 -1.83 -2.96 -5.75
C LEU A 65 -2.61 -1.85 -6.45
#